data_AF-A0ABD8B5W8-F1
#
_entry.id   AF-A0ABD8B5W8-F1
#
_cell.length_a   1.000
_cell.length_b   1.000
_cell.length_c   1.000
_cell.angle_alpha   90.00
_cell.angle_beta   90.00
_cell.angle_gamma   90.00
#
_symmetry.space_group_name_H-M   'P 1'
#
loop_
_entity.id
_entity.type
_entity.pdbx_description
1 polymer ?
#
loop_
_entity_poly.entity_id
_entity_poly.type
_entity_poly.pdbx_seq_one_letter_code
_entity_poly.pdbx_strand_id
1 'polypeptide(L)' 'MCIDDQMLGTAYSLRDLTVFLQNAGLTGWNELDVIESEWIEWHEGGPEVWKR' A
#
# COMPACT_ATOMS: atom_id res chain seq x y z
N MET A 1 -4.45 4.78 4.92
CA MET A 1 -4.84 4.03 3.70
C MET A 1 -6.35 3.98 3.62
N CYS A 2 -6.91 4.42 2.48
CA CYS A 2 -8.33 4.29 2.16
C CYS A 2 -8.50 3.48 0.87
N ILE A 3 -9.59 2.72 0.77
CA ILE A 3 -10.05 2.08 -0.47
C ILE A 3 -11.52 2.45 -0.62
N ASP A 4 -11.91 3.03 -1.76
CA ASP A 4 -13.30 3.44 -2.05
C ASP A 4 -13.96 4.20 -0.88
N ASP A 5 -13.28 5.23 -0.37
CA ASP A 5 -13.72 6.08 0.76
C ASP A 5 -13.72 5.39 2.16
N GLN A 6 -13.39 4.10 2.25
CA GLN A 6 -13.29 3.39 3.53
C GLN A 6 -11.86 3.42 4.08
N MET A 7 -11.69 3.95 5.30
CA MET A 7 -10.40 3.90 6.01
C MET A 7 -10.10 2.48 6.49
N LEU A 8 -9.09 1.83 5.93
CA LEU A 8 -8.65 0.48 6.32
C LEU A 8 -7.62 0.48 7.45
N GLY A 9 -6.89 1.60 7.64
CA GLY A 9 -5.91 1.77 8.70
C GLY A 9 -4.66 2.53 8.26
N THR A 10 -3.61 2.43 9.07
CA THR A 10 -2.29 3.04 8.82
C THR A 10 -1.26 1.94 8.67
N ALA A 11 -0.62 1.87 7.50
CA ALA A 11 0.55 1.03 7.26
C ALA A 11 1.81 1.83 7.64
N TYR A 12 2.70 1.23 8.44
CA TYR A 12 3.96 1.85 8.86
C TYR A 12 5.15 1.36 8.03
N SER A 13 4.92 0.40 7.14
CA SER A 13 5.91 -0.14 6.23
C SER A 13 5.25 -0.60 4.93
N LEU A 14 6.06 -0.73 3.88
CA LEU A 14 5.61 -1.26 2.59
C LEU A 14 5.11 -2.71 2.72
N ARG A 15 5.72 -3.49 3.63
CA ARG A 15 5.27 -4.81 3.99
C ARG A 15 3.86 -4.81 4.58
N ASP A 16 3.58 -3.91 5.53
CA ASP A 16 2.25 -3.80 6.13
C ASP A 16 1.22 -3.41 5.06
N LEU A 17 1.58 -2.49 4.17
CA LEU A 17 0.74 -2.09 3.05
C LEU A 17 0.43 -3.26 2.13
N THR A 18 1.44 -4.07 1.80
CA THR A 18 1.29 -5.27 0.97
C THR A 18 0.32 -6.27 1.61
N VAL A 19 0.42 -6.49 2.93
CA VAL A 19 -0.51 -7.37 3.66
C VAL A 19 -1.95 -6.83 3.62
N PHE A 20 -2.14 -5.51 3.76
CA PHE A 20 -3.47 -4.91 3.63
C PHE A 20 -4.07 -5.14 2.25
N LEU A 21 -3.29 -4.94 1.18
CA LEU A 21 -3.74 -5.14 -0.20
C LEU A 21 -4.07 -6.60 -0.49
N GLN A 22 -3.25 -7.54 0.00
CA GLN A 22 -3.54 -8.97 -0.11
C GLN A 22 -4.86 -9.34 0.58
N ASN A 23 -5.10 -8.81 1.78
CA ASN A 23 -6.35 -9.03 2.51
C ASN A 23 -7.56 -8.38 1.81
N ALA A 24 -7.35 -7.33 1.02
CA ALA A 24 -8.38 -6.68 0.20
C ALA A 24 -8.66 -7.42 -1.13
N GLY A 25 -7.96 -8.52 -1.42
CA GLY A 25 -8.20 -9.36 -2.60
C GLY A 25 -7.08 -9.35 -3.64
N LEU A 26 -6.01 -8.56 -3.45
CA LEU A 26 -4.81 -8.58 -4.29
C LEU A 26 -3.83 -9.66 -3.81
N THR A 27 -4.33 -10.87 -3.63
CA THR A 27 -3.54 -12.01 -3.16
C THR A 27 -2.42 -12.35 -4.13
N GLY A 28 -1.20 -12.48 -3.62
CA GLY A 28 -0.01 -12.81 -4.42
C GLY A 28 0.87 -11.61 -4.78
N TRP A 29 0.44 -10.38 -4.50
CA TRP A 29 1.26 -9.18 -4.68
C TRP A 29 2.38 -9.12 -3.64
N ASN A 30 3.58 -8.77 -4.07
CA ASN A 30 4.73 -8.48 -3.23
C ASN A 30 5.01 -6.96 -3.16
N GLU A 31 6.02 -6.57 -2.41
CA GLU A 31 6.38 -5.15 -2.21
C GLU A 31 6.75 -4.43 -3.51
N LEU A 32 7.40 -5.11 -4.47
CA LEU A 32 7.73 -4.53 -5.77
C LEU A 32 6.47 -4.33 -6.62
N ASP A 33 5.55 -5.30 -6.61
CA ASP A 33 4.27 -5.15 -7.32
C ASP A 33 3.49 -3.94 -6.80
N VAL A 34 3.58 -3.66 -5.49
CA VAL A 34 2.96 -2.49 -4.86
C VAL A 34 3.66 -1.18 -5.25
N ILE A 35 5.00 -1.15 -5.33
CA ILE A 35 5.75 0.05 -5.74
C ILE A 35 5.50 0.38 -7.21
N GLU A 36 5.55 -0.62 -8.09
CA GLU A 36 5.49 -0.43 -9.54
C GLU A 36 4.05 -0.35 -10.07
N SER A 37 3.05 -0.56 -9.22
CA SER A 37 1.65 -0.53 -9.62
C SER A 37 1.16 0.89 -9.94
N GLU A 38 0.65 1.05 -11.16
CA GLU A 38 -0.06 2.26 -11.58
C GLU A 38 -1.44 2.41 -10.89
N TRP A 39 -1.90 1.41 -10.13
CA TRP A 39 -3.20 1.43 -9.45
C TRP A 39 -3.12 2.12 -8.09
N ILE A 40 -1.90 2.37 -7.58
CA ILE A 40 -1.68 2.97 -6.26
C ILE A 40 -1.22 4.40 -6.45
N GLU A 41 -2.07 5.34 -6.00
CA GLU A 41 -1.72 6.75 -5.94
C GLU A 41 -1.14 7.08 -4.56
N TRP A 42 0.08 7.63 -4.56
CA TRP A 42 0.77 8.04 -3.35
C TRP A 42 0.51 9.51 -3.07
N HIS A 43 -0.26 9.80 -2.03
CA HIS A 43 -0.40 11.16 -1.51
C HIS A 43 0.73 11.47 -0.51
N GLU A 44 1.35 12.64 -0.66
CA GLU A 44 2.46 13.11 0.19
C GLU A 44 3.78 12.31 0.08
N GLY A 45 3.88 11.47 -0.95
CA GLY A 45 5.08 10.71 -1.31
C GLY A 45 5.01 9.24 -0.91
N GLY A 46 5.58 8.39 -1.76
CA GLY A 46 5.52 6.95 -1.62
C GLY A 46 6.51 6.39 -0.59
N PRO A 47 6.80 5.08 -0.64
CA PRO A 47 7.69 4.42 0.32
C PRO A 47 9.13 4.98 0.28
N GLU A 48 9.49 5.75 -0.74
CA GLU A 48 10.77 6.45 -0.87
C GLU A 48 10.99 7.57 0.15
N VAL A 49 9.92 8.17 0.71
CA VAL A 49 10.01 9.29 1.66
C VAL A 49 9.64 8.90 3.10
N TRP A 50 9.14 7.69 3.31
CA TRP A 50 8.80 7.20 4.64
C TRP A 50 10.06 7.05 5.47
N LYS A 51 10.21 7.89 6.50
CA LYS A 51 11.32 7.76 7.46
C LYS A 51 11.13 6.46 8.24
N ARG A 52 12.10 5.56 8.10
CA ARG A 52 12.17 4.26 8.79
C ARG A 52 12.26 4.40 10.30
#